data_AF-A0A966E0C4-F1
#
_entry.id   AF-A0A966E0C4-F1
#
_cell.length_a   1.000
_cell.length_b   1.000
_cell.length_c   1.000
_cell.angle_alpha   90.00
_cell.angle_beta   90.00
_cell.angle_gamma   90.00
#
_symmetry.space_group_name_H-M   'P 1'
#
loop_
_entity.id
_entity.type
_entity.pdbx_description
1 polymer ?
#
loop_
_entity_poly.entity_id
_entity_poly.type
_entity_poly.pdbx_seq_one_letter_code
_entity_poly.pdbx_strand_id
1 'polypeptide(L)'
;MDDIDQFLQLHRAKLLTYLDGIAPKSPTDQGPLEYVEQVLDEWSRFSVGRELRAPRRGERTFWFALYQLEELVEYPVRGELDPYEGLLLKNLAHVTELLKGWRELPGGFYATRPGEDSDEL
;
A
#
# COMPACT_ATOMS: atom_id res chain seq x y z
N MET A 1 -18.65 -10.16 -0.86
CA MET A 1 -17.24 -9.73 -0.99
C MET A 1 -16.73 -10.36 -2.27
N ASP A 2 -16.13 -9.57 -3.17
CA ASP A 2 -15.61 -10.10 -4.44
C ASP A 2 -14.14 -10.50 -4.34
N ASP A 3 -13.62 -11.16 -5.38
CA ASP A 3 -12.26 -11.70 -5.42
C ASP A 3 -11.19 -10.61 -5.17
N ILE A 4 -11.41 -9.38 -5.66
CA ILE A 4 -10.49 -8.26 -5.43
C ILE A 4 -10.52 -7.86 -3.95
N ASP A 5 -11.70 -7.68 -3.36
CA ASP A 5 -11.81 -7.37 -1.94
C ASP A 5 -11.18 -8.48 -1.08
N GLN A 6 -11.34 -9.76 -1.46
CA GLN A 6 -10.74 -10.87 -0.75
C GLN A 6 -9.21 -10.85 -0.83
N PHE A 7 -8.65 -10.59 -2.02
CA PHE A 7 -7.21 -10.40 -2.22
C PHE A 7 -6.68 -9.29 -1.32
N LEU A 8 -7.29 -8.10 -1.35
CA LEU A 8 -6.79 -6.96 -0.59
C LEU A 8 -6.92 -7.17 0.93
N GLN A 9 -8.01 -7.77 1.40
CA GLN A 9 -8.19 -8.08 2.82
C GLN A 9 -7.16 -9.10 3.33
N LEU A 10 -6.74 -10.06 2.49
CA LEU A 10 -5.70 -11.03 2.82
C LEU A 10 -4.38 -10.32 3.17
N HIS A 11 -4.01 -9.31 2.39
CA HIS A 11 -2.76 -8.57 2.55
C HIS A 11 -2.84 -7.44 3.58
N ARG A 12 -4.04 -6.90 3.83
CA ARG A 12 -4.25 -5.74 4.70
C ARG A 12 -3.61 -5.86 6.08
N ALA A 13 -3.76 -7.00 6.75
CA ALA A 13 -3.21 -7.18 8.10
C ALA A 13 -1.67 -7.16 8.11
N LYS A 14 -1.05 -7.76 7.09
CA LYS A 14 0.41 -7.79 6.94
C LYS A 14 0.96 -6.42 6.56
N LEU A 15 0.30 -5.71 5.66
CA LEU A 15 0.64 -4.32 5.32
C LEU A 15 0.58 -3.41 6.56
N LEU A 16 -0.48 -3.48 7.36
CA LEU A 16 -0.59 -2.72 8.62
C LEU A 16 0.56 -3.01 9.60
N THR A 17 1.02 -4.27 9.66
CA THR A 17 2.14 -4.65 10.55
C THR A 17 3.42 -3.92 10.15
N TYR A 18 3.75 -3.88 8.85
CA TYR A 18 4.93 -3.15 8.38
C TYR A 18 4.79 -1.64 8.56
N LEU A 19 3.60 -1.08 8.30
CA LEU A 19 3.35 0.36 8.46
C LEU A 19 3.39 0.84 9.92
N ASP A 20 3.01 -0.01 10.87
CA ASP A 20 3.17 0.26 12.31
C ASP A 20 4.65 0.13 12.77
N GLY A 21 5.60 -0.09 11.84
CA GLY A 21 7.04 -0.17 12.11
C GLY A 21 7.46 -1.45 12.82
N ILE A 22 6.61 -2.50 12.78
CA ILE A 22 6.91 -3.78 13.41
C ILE A 22 7.88 -4.54 12.50
N ALA A 23 9.13 -4.64 12.94
CA ALA A 23 10.16 -5.36 12.22
C ALA A 23 9.88 -6.87 12.15
N PRO A 24 10.37 -7.56 11.10
CA PRO A 24 10.39 -9.02 11.04
C PRO A 24 11.05 -9.60 12.30
N LYS A 25 10.48 -10.66 12.87
CA LYS A 25 10.91 -11.24 14.16
C LYS A 25 11.98 -12.31 13.99
N SER A 26 12.13 -12.83 12.77
CA SER A 26 13.09 -13.86 12.39
C SER A 26 13.79 -13.48 11.08
N PRO A 27 15.05 -13.94 10.84
CA PRO A 27 15.70 -13.84 9.54
C PRO A 27 14.96 -14.56 8.39
N THR A 28 14.04 -15.45 8.74
CA THR A 28 13.16 -16.16 7.79
C THR A 28 11.86 -15.42 7.49
N ASP A 29 11.56 -14.39 8.28
CA ASP A 29 10.39 -13.54 8.03
C ASP A 29 10.73 -12.62 6.86
N GLN A 30 9.81 -12.54 5.92
CA GLN A 30 9.94 -11.72 4.72
C GLN A 30 10.16 -10.24 5.08
N GLY A 31 11.08 -9.59 4.36
CA GLY A 31 11.30 -8.15 4.48
C GLY A 31 10.14 -7.32 3.93
N PRO A 32 10.04 -6.03 4.27
CA PRO A 32 8.98 -5.17 3.76
C PRO A 32 9.05 -4.97 2.23
N LEU A 33 10.25 -4.85 1.63
CA LEU A 33 10.41 -4.75 0.18
C LEU A 33 9.99 -6.05 -0.53
N GLU A 34 10.51 -7.20 -0.08
CA GLU A 34 10.12 -8.52 -0.59
C GLU A 34 8.60 -8.74 -0.50
N TYR A 35 7.97 -8.22 0.56
CA TYR A 35 6.51 -8.26 0.72
C TYR A 35 5.78 -7.39 -0.30
N VAL A 36 6.23 -6.16 -0.54
CA VAL A 36 5.66 -5.30 -1.58
C VAL A 36 5.75 -5.99 -2.94
N GLU A 37 6.93 -6.47 -3.31
CA GLU A 37 7.16 -7.21 -4.56
C GLU A 37 6.22 -8.40 -4.70
N GLN A 38 6.06 -9.20 -3.63
CA GLN A 38 5.11 -10.32 -3.61
C GLN A 38 3.68 -9.87 -3.91
N VAL A 39 3.19 -8.80 -3.26
CA VAL A 39 1.82 -8.32 -3.46
C VAL A 39 1.60 -7.86 -4.91
N LEU A 40 2.58 -7.15 -5.48
CA LEU A 40 2.52 -6.68 -6.87
C LEU A 40 2.57 -7.84 -7.87
N ASP A 41 3.41 -8.85 -7.63
CA ASP A 41 3.51 -10.07 -8.43
C ASP A 41 2.21 -10.89 -8.38
N GLU A 42 1.65 -11.09 -7.20
CA GLU A 42 0.39 -11.80 -7.01
C GLU A 42 -0.77 -11.06 -7.69
N TRP A 43 -0.82 -9.73 -7.55
CA TRP A 43 -1.79 -8.89 -8.24
C TRP A 43 -1.67 -8.98 -9.77
N SER A 44 -0.45 -8.93 -10.29
CA SER A 44 -0.19 -9.07 -11.73
C SER A 44 -0.73 -10.41 -12.25
N ARG A 45 -0.39 -11.52 -11.58
CA ARG A 45 -0.90 -12.86 -11.93
C ARG A 45 -2.43 -12.96 -11.78
N PHE A 46 -2.98 -12.32 -10.76
CA PHE A 46 -4.42 -12.30 -10.51
C PHE A 46 -5.18 -11.54 -11.60
N SER A 47 -4.67 -10.38 -12.03
CA SER A 47 -5.36 -9.44 -12.92
C SER A 47 -5.21 -9.76 -14.41
N VAL A 48 -4.14 -10.46 -14.81
CA VAL A 48 -3.89 -10.83 -16.21
C VAL A 48 -5.10 -11.55 -16.82
N GLY A 49 -5.60 -11.00 -17.94
CA GLY A 49 -6.70 -11.57 -18.71
C GLY A 49 -8.07 -11.46 -18.04
N ARG A 50 -8.20 -10.74 -16.92
CA ARG A 50 -9.48 -10.52 -16.24
C ARG A 50 -10.04 -9.14 -16.56
N GLU A 51 -11.36 -9.08 -16.73
CA GLU A 51 -12.09 -7.82 -16.69
C GLU A 51 -12.20 -7.37 -15.22
N LEU A 52 -11.53 -6.28 -14.88
CA LEU A 52 -11.51 -5.78 -13.51
C LEU A 52 -12.65 -4.80 -13.27
N ARG A 53 -13.34 -4.94 -12.13
CA ARG A 53 -14.32 -3.93 -11.69
C ARG A 53 -13.65 -2.58 -11.43
N ALA A 54 -14.43 -1.50 -11.43
CA ALA A 54 -13.95 -0.19 -10.97
C ALA A 54 -13.41 -0.26 -9.51
N PRO A 55 -12.38 0.53 -9.17
CA PRO A 55 -11.82 0.57 -7.81
C PRO A 55 -12.85 0.97 -6.77
N ARG A 56 -12.81 0.32 -5.61
CA ARG A 56 -13.63 0.69 -4.45
C ARG A 56 -12.88 1.61 -3.49
N ARG A 57 -13.64 2.26 -2.61
CA ARG A 57 -13.14 3.22 -1.61
C ARG A 57 -11.89 2.75 -0.85
N GLY A 58 -11.94 1.57 -0.24
CA GLY A 58 -10.84 1.03 0.56
C GLY A 58 -9.66 0.49 -0.26
N GLU A 59 -9.89 0.17 -1.53
CA GLU A 59 -8.85 -0.33 -2.44
C GLU A 59 -7.82 0.74 -2.76
N ARG A 60 -8.26 1.99 -3.00
CA ARG A 60 -7.34 3.10 -3.24
C ARG A 60 -6.40 3.34 -2.06
N THR A 61 -6.95 3.27 -0.84
CA THR A 61 -6.17 3.38 0.39
C THR A 61 -5.17 2.25 0.55
N PHE A 62 -5.55 1.01 0.19
CA PHE A 62 -4.63 -0.13 0.22
C PHE A 62 -3.43 0.09 -0.71
N TRP A 63 -3.67 0.45 -1.98
CA TRP A 63 -2.60 0.65 -2.95
C TRP A 63 -1.70 1.81 -2.56
N PHE A 64 -2.29 2.95 -2.16
CA PHE A 64 -1.51 4.08 -1.65
C PHE A 64 -0.61 3.67 -0.48
N ALA A 65 -1.14 2.92 0.48
CA ALA A 65 -0.40 2.46 1.64
C ALA A 65 0.74 1.48 1.28
N LEU A 66 0.52 0.62 0.29
CA LEU A 66 1.54 -0.30 -0.22
C LEU A 66 2.71 0.47 -0.86
N TYR A 67 2.42 1.46 -1.69
CA TYR A 67 3.45 2.31 -2.31
C TYR A 67 4.18 3.20 -1.31
N GLN A 68 3.49 3.71 -0.28
CA GLN A 68 4.16 4.44 0.80
C GLN A 68 5.14 3.54 1.57
N LEU A 69 4.82 2.26 1.78
CA LEU A 69 5.75 1.31 2.38
C LEU A 69 6.98 1.09 1.48
N GLU A 70 6.78 0.95 0.17
CA GLU A 70 7.86 0.84 -0.81
C GLU A 70 8.79 2.06 -0.76
N GLU A 71 8.24 3.27 -0.86
CA GLU A 71 9.01 4.52 -0.79
C GLU A 71 9.83 4.64 0.49
N LEU A 72 9.26 4.27 1.64
CA LEU A 72 9.96 4.32 2.93
C LEU A 72 11.14 3.35 3.02
N VAL A 73 11.02 2.19 2.37
CA VAL A 73 12.07 1.16 2.40
C VAL A 73 13.17 1.48 1.40
N GLU A 74 12.81 1.99 0.23
CA GLU A 74 13.77 2.39 -0.80
C GLU A 74 14.53 3.68 -0.43
N TYR A 75 13.82 4.64 0.19
CA TYR A 75 14.33 5.94 0.59
C TYR A 75 14.16 6.14 2.09
N PRO A 76 14.91 5.39 2.92
CA PRO A 76 14.81 5.54 4.37
C PRO A 76 15.25 6.94 4.78
N VAL A 77 14.48 7.55 5.69
CA VAL A 77 14.81 8.84 6.31
C VAL A 77 16.20 8.78 6.93
N ARG A 78 17.13 9.64 6.51
CA ARG A 78 18.51 9.67 7.02
C ARG A 78 18.82 11.03 7.65
N GLY A 79 18.78 11.11 8.99
CA GLY A 79 19.25 12.27 9.74
C GLY A 79 18.14 13.18 10.25
N GLU A 80 18.36 14.50 10.22
CA GLU A 80 17.32 15.48 10.58
C GLU A 80 16.23 15.47 9.51
N LEU A 81 14.99 15.19 9.95
CA LEU A 81 13.82 15.16 9.10
C LEU A 81 13.68 16.46 8.32
N ASP A 82 13.86 16.40 7.01
CA ASP A 82 13.49 17.54 6.18
C ASP A 82 11.95 17.72 6.18
N PRO A 83 11.42 18.89 5.77
CA PRO A 83 9.99 19.14 5.75
C PRO A 83 9.18 18.15 4.90
N TYR A 84 9.79 17.57 3.87
CA TYR A 84 9.17 16.58 2.98
C TYR A 84 9.07 15.21 3.68
N GLU A 85 10.13 14.75 4.34
CA GLU A 85 10.11 13.52 5.16
C GLU A 85 9.09 13.63 6.31
N GLY A 86 8.99 14.80 6.94
CA GLY A 86 7.97 15.06 7.97
C GLY A 86 6.53 15.04 7.45
N LEU A 87 6.32 15.43 6.18
CA LEU A 87 5.02 15.32 5.50
C LEU A 87 4.71 13.85 5.18
N LEU A 88 5.71 13.10 4.73
CA LEU A 88 5.62 11.67 4.40
C LEU A 88 5.19 10.84 5.62
N LEU A 89 5.81 11.07 6.78
CA LEU A 89 5.44 10.41 8.03
C LEU A 89 4.03 10.77 8.53
N LYS A 90 3.60 12.03 8.36
CA LYS A 90 2.23 12.46 8.70
C LYS A 90 1.20 11.80 7.78
N ASN A 91 1.51 11.73 6.48
CA ASN A 91 0.68 11.03 5.51
C ASN A 91 0.59 9.55 5.85
N LEU A 92 1.69 8.92 6.24
CA LEU A 92 1.72 7.51 6.65
C LEU A 92 0.78 7.23 7.83
N ALA A 93 0.87 8.03 8.90
CA ALA A 93 0.00 7.87 10.06
C ALA A 93 -1.49 8.01 9.69
N HIS A 94 -1.83 8.99 8.85
CA HIS A 94 -3.19 9.18 8.38
C HIS A 94 -3.69 8.00 7.53
N VAL A 95 -2.86 7.55 6.59
CA VAL A 95 -3.16 6.44 5.68
C VAL A 95 -3.32 5.12 6.44
N THR A 96 -2.48 4.86 7.44
CA THR A 96 -2.57 3.69 8.30
C THR A 96 -3.92 3.64 9.03
N GLU A 97 -4.41 4.77 9.56
CA GLU A 97 -5.73 4.83 10.21
C GLU A 97 -6.88 4.64 9.22
N LEU A 98 -6.78 5.20 8.00
CA LEU A 98 -7.76 4.93 6.95
C LEU A 98 -7.78 3.44 6.57
N LEU A 99 -6.60 2.82 6.44
CA LEU A 99 -6.46 1.41 6.12
C LEU A 99 -7.01 0.52 7.25
N LYS A 100 -6.80 0.87 8.54
CA LYS A 100 -7.42 0.19 9.70
C LYS A 100 -8.94 0.29 9.71
N GLY A 101 -9.51 1.35 9.13
CA GLY A 101 -10.96 1.51 8.97
C GLY A 101 -11.53 1.00 7.64
N TRP A 102 -10.70 0.53 6.72
CA TRP A 102 -11.08 0.29 5.31
C TRP A 102 -11.79 1.50 4.67
N ARG A 103 -11.33 2.70 5.02
CA ARG A 103 -11.91 3.98 4.62
C ARG A 103 -11.30 4.46 3.31
N GLU A 104 -12.03 5.34 2.65
CA GLU A 104 -11.60 5.97 1.41
C GLU A 104 -10.42 6.91 1.63
N LEU A 105 -9.49 6.90 0.69
CA LEU A 105 -8.40 7.86 0.64
C LEU A 105 -8.99 9.23 0.21
N PRO A 106 -8.78 10.32 0.97
CA PRO A 106 -9.31 11.63 0.61
C PRO A 106 -8.71 12.15 -0.71
N GLY A 107 -9.39 13.10 -1.36
CA GLY A 107 -8.88 13.72 -2.59
C GLY A 107 -7.53 14.44 -2.36
N GLY A 108 -6.73 14.55 -3.43
CA GLY A 108 -5.37 15.10 -3.37
C GLY A 108 -4.25 14.07 -3.14
N PHE A 109 -4.62 12.82 -2.84
CA PHE A 109 -3.70 11.68 -2.82
C PHE A 109 -3.90 10.83 -4.08
N TYR A 110 -2.84 10.71 -4.88
CA TYR A 110 -2.83 9.96 -6.13
C TYR A 110 -2.24 8.57 -5.90
N ALA A 111 -3.10 7.55 -5.97
CA ALA A 111 -2.70 6.16 -6.19
C ALA A 111 -3.82 5.46 -6.94
N THR A 112 -3.44 4.69 -7.95
CA THR A 112 -4.30 3.73 -8.64
C THR A 112 -3.76 2.33 -8.40
N ARG A 113 -4.59 1.31 -8.66
CA ARG A 113 -4.09 -0.07 -8.61
C ARG A 113 -3.07 -0.29 -9.73
N PRO A 114 -2.11 -1.21 -9.59
CA PRO A 114 -1.19 -1.53 -10.67
C PRO A 114 -1.96 -1.98 -11.92
N GLY A 115 -1.58 -1.43 -13.09
CA GLY A 115 -2.22 -1.73 -14.38
C GLY A 115 -3.47 -0.90 -14.68
N GLU A 116 -3.92 -0.05 -13.76
CA GLU A 116 -4.70 1.14 -14.12
C GLU A 116 -3.72 2.25 -14.41
N ASP A 117 -3.33 2.35 -15.69
CA ASP A 117 -2.85 3.63 -16.20
C ASP A 117 -3.93 4.65 -15.88
N SER A 118 -3.52 5.76 -15.26
CA SER A 118 -4.40 6.90 -15.07
C SER A 118 -4.67 7.47 -16.47
N ASP A 119 -5.62 6.87 -17.19
CA ASP A 119 -6.17 7.46 -18.39
C ASP A 119 -6.72 8.84 -17.99
N GLU A 120 -6.00 9.86 -18.46
CA GLU A 120 -6.43 11.24 -18.65
C GLU A 120 -6.67 12.10 -17.39
N LEU A 121 -5.69 12.98 -17.11
CA LEU A 121 -5.97 14.37 -16.77
C LEU A 121 -5.65 15.26 -17.98
#